data_AF-A0A9Q4CAY8-F1
#
_entry.id   AF-A0A9Q4CAY8-F1
#
_cell.length_a   1.000
_cell.length_b   1.000
_cell.length_c   1.000
_cell.angle_alpha   90.00
_cell.angle_beta   90.00
_cell.angle_gamma   90.00
#
_symmetry.space_group_name_H-M   'P 1'
#
loop_
_entity.id
_entity.type
_entity.pdbx_description
1 polymer ?
#
loop_
_entity_poly.entity_id
_entity_poly.type
_entity_poly.pdbx_seq_one_letter_code
_entity_poly.pdbx_strand_id
1 'polypeptide(L)'
;MHRYLVGEAVRARLLSQGVHRSPAYLVTLRLTAPTGERIVPSMARDWAVAVAGPDSGDCVFELTAEPAPTFCWLVEQSFRPVPAPDHFFDGHPCAA
;
A
#
# COMPACT_ATOMS: atom_id res chain seq x y z
N MET A 1 -8.10 -7.34 -4.76
CA MET A 1 -7.20 -6.18 -4.91
C MET A 1 -8.05 -4.98 -5.30
N HIS A 2 -7.89 -3.86 -4.60
CA HIS A 2 -8.58 -2.61 -4.89
C HIS A 2 -7.57 -1.51 -5.19
N ARG A 3 -7.99 -0.52 -5.98
CA ARG A 3 -7.21 0.69 -6.21
C ARG A 3 -8.10 1.91 -6.07
N TYR A 4 -7.57 2.95 -5.46
CA TYR A 4 -8.23 4.24 -5.28
C TYR A 4 -7.38 5.34 -5.88
N LEU A 5 -8.01 6.31 -6.55
CA LEU A 5 -7.32 7.50 -7.01
C LEU A 5 -6.86 8.31 -5.80
N VAL A 6 -5.61 8.73 -5.82
CA VAL A 6 -5.04 9.61 -4.81
C VAL A 6 -5.59 11.01 -5.03
N GLY A 7 -6.42 11.47 -4.09
CA GLY A 7 -7.00 12.80 -4.06
C GLY A 7 -5.97 13.90 -3.83
N GLU A 8 -6.37 15.15 -4.08
CA GLU A 8 -5.47 16.31 -4.03
C GLU A 8 -4.86 16.53 -2.63
N ALA A 9 -5.64 16.33 -1.57
CA ALA A 9 -5.16 16.46 -0.18
C ALA A 9 -4.03 15.48 0.15
N VAL A 10 -4.17 14.24 -0.32
CA VAL A 10 -3.17 13.16 -0.15
C VAL A 10 -1.91 13.49 -0.95
N ARG A 11 -2.06 13.98 -2.19
CA ARG A 11 -0.92 14.45 -3.01
C ARG A 11 -0.19 15.62 -2.35
N ALA A 12 -0.91 16.62 -1.87
CA ALA A 12 -0.32 17.79 -1.21
C ALA A 12 0.47 17.40 0.05
N ARG A 13 -0.05 16.43 0.83
CA ARG A 13 0.63 15.90 2.02
C ARG A 13 1.91 15.14 1.68
N LEU A 14 1.92 14.37 0.60
CA LEU A 14 3.11 13.65 0.15
C LEU A 14 4.17 14.62 -0.39
N LEU A 15 3.75 15.62 -1.17
CA LEU A 15 4.64 16.67 -1.66
C LEU A 15 5.27 17.47 -0.51
N SER A 16 4.49 17.83 0.53
CA SER A 16 5.02 18.56 1.69
C SER A 16 5.98 17.74 2.55
N GLN A 17 5.96 16.42 2.43
CA GLN A 17 6.88 15.49 3.07
C GLN A 17 8.12 15.14 2.21
N GLY A 18 8.31 15.83 1.08
CA GLY A 18 9.48 15.65 0.22
C GLY A 18 9.37 14.48 -0.77
N VAL A 19 8.19 13.88 -0.93
CA VAL A 19 7.98 12.87 -1.97
C VAL A 19 7.85 13.57 -3.32
N HIS A 20 8.91 13.50 -4.13
CA HIS A 20 8.99 14.22 -5.42
C HIS A 20 8.28 13.51 -6.58
N ARG A 21 7.88 12.24 -6.41
CA ARG A 21 7.08 11.52 -7.42
C ARG A 21 5.60 11.78 -7.19
N SER A 22 4.84 11.96 -8.27
CA SER A 22 3.40 12.23 -8.20
C SER A 22 2.62 10.92 -8.03
N PRO A 23 2.10 10.63 -6.84
CA PRO A 23 1.32 9.43 -6.60
C PRO A 23 -0.05 9.58 -7.27
N ALA A 24 -0.44 8.56 -8.03
CA ALA A 24 -1.71 8.53 -8.77
C ALA A 24 -2.72 7.60 -8.11
N TYR A 25 -2.27 6.46 -7.58
CA TYR A 25 -3.14 5.46 -6.99
C TYR A 25 -2.61 4.95 -5.65
N LEU A 26 -3.53 4.68 -4.74
CA LEU A 26 -3.33 3.82 -3.59
C LEU A 26 -3.80 2.41 -3.99
N VAL A 27 -2.95 1.42 -3.79
CA VAL A 27 -3.28 0.02 -4.01
C VAL A 27 -3.47 -0.65 -2.66
N THR A 28 -4.51 -1.48 -2.54
CA THR A 28 -4.77 -2.30 -1.36
C THR A 28 -4.90 -3.78 -1.77
N LEU A 29 -4.12 -4.63 -1.13
CA LEU A 29 -4.11 -6.07 -1.33
C LEU A 29 -4.46 -6.77 -0.03
N ARG A 30 -5.61 -7.44 0.00
CA ARG A 30 -6.00 -8.35 1.08
C ARG A 30 -5.74 -9.78 0.65
N LEU A 31 -5.07 -10.56 1.49
CA LEU A 31 -4.77 -11.96 1.26
C LEU A 31 -5.60 -12.85 2.19
N THR A 32 -6.21 -13.89 1.63
CA THR A 32 -7.07 -14.84 2.35
C THR A 32 -6.86 -16.25 1.82
N ALA A 33 -6.83 -17.25 2.70
CA ALA A 33 -6.81 -18.64 2.29
C ALA A 33 -8.24 -19.10 1.93
N PRO A 34 -8.45 -19.86 0.84
CA PRO A 34 -9.77 -20.38 0.47
C PRO A 34 -10.40 -21.26 1.54
N THR A 35 -9.56 -21.94 2.34
CA THR A 35 -9.93 -22.79 3.47
C THR A 35 -10.27 -22.00 4.74
N GLY A 36 -10.08 -20.68 4.74
CA GLY A 36 -10.24 -19.83 5.92
C GLY A 36 -9.06 -19.90 6.90
N GLU A 37 -8.01 -20.64 6.57
CA GLU A 37 -6.81 -20.75 7.41
C GLU A 37 -6.03 -19.43 7.49
N ARG A 38 -5.30 -19.26 8.60
CA ARG A 38 -4.42 -18.11 8.78
C ARG A 38 -3.21 -18.24 7.86
N ILE A 39 -2.94 -17.20 7.08
CA ILE A 39 -1.72 -17.10 6.27
C ILE A 39 -0.56 -16.68 7.17
N VAL A 40 0.61 -17.31 6.98
CA VAL A 40 1.85 -16.92 7.66
C VAL A 40 2.21 -15.47 7.27
N PRO A 41 2.44 -14.54 8.23
CA PRO A 41 2.64 -13.12 7.92
C PRO A 41 3.81 -12.83 6.97
N SER A 42 4.95 -13.50 7.17
CA SER A 42 6.12 -13.34 6.29
C SER A 42 5.79 -13.73 4.85
N MET A 43 5.10 -14.86 4.67
CA MET A 43 4.65 -15.29 3.35
C MET A 43 3.68 -14.27 2.75
N ALA A 44 2.71 -13.79 3.52
CA ALA A 44 1.78 -12.76 3.05
C ALA A 44 2.50 -11.49 2.55
N ARG A 45 3.54 -11.05 3.28
CA ARG A 45 4.38 -9.92 2.86
C ARG A 45 5.14 -10.21 1.57
N ASP A 46 5.74 -11.40 1.44
CA ASP A 46 6.49 -11.78 0.23
C ASP A 46 5.58 -11.78 -1.02
N TRP A 47 4.34 -12.26 -0.87
CA TRP A 47 3.33 -12.16 -1.94
C TRP A 47 2.99 -10.71 -2.27
N ALA A 48 2.82 -9.84 -1.26
CA ALA A 48 2.54 -8.43 -1.48
C ALA A 48 3.68 -7.71 -2.23
N VAL A 49 4.94 -7.96 -1.84
CA VAL A 49 6.12 -7.42 -2.53
C VAL A 49 6.23 -7.95 -3.96
N ALA A 50 5.98 -9.25 -4.17
CA ALA A 50 5.97 -9.83 -5.50
C ALA A 50 4.91 -9.20 -6.43
N VAL A 51 3.73 -8.86 -5.89
CA VAL A 51 2.66 -8.17 -6.64
C VAL A 51 3.01 -6.70 -6.90
N ALA A 52 3.61 -6.02 -5.94
CA ALA A 52 4.01 -4.61 -6.09
C ALA A 52 5.18 -4.41 -7.06
N GLY A 53 5.96 -5.46 -7.32
CA GLY A 53 7.03 -5.48 -8.32
C GLY A 53 8.44 -5.34 -7.71
N PRO A 54 9.48 -5.31 -8.55
CA PRO A 54 10.86 -5.21 -8.09
C PRO A 54 11.09 -3.90 -7.31
N ASP A 55 12.01 -3.95 -6.33
CA ASP A 55 12.44 -2.82 -5.49
C ASP A 55 11.30 -2.12 -4.72
N SER A 56 10.20 -2.83 -4.48
CA SER A 56 9.00 -2.31 -3.81
C SER A 56 8.93 -2.61 -2.32
N GLY A 57 9.86 -3.39 -1.79
CA GLY A 57 9.81 -3.93 -0.42
C GLY A 57 9.64 -2.88 0.67
N ASP A 58 10.27 -1.71 0.49
CA ASP A 58 10.22 -0.59 1.43
C ASP A 58 9.00 0.34 1.19
N CYS A 59 8.23 0.10 0.13
CA CYS A 59 7.02 0.86 -0.20
C CYS A 59 5.73 0.14 0.23
N VAL A 60 5.83 -1.12 0.67
CA VAL A 60 4.68 -1.97 1.02
C VAL A 60 4.51 -1.98 2.53
N PHE A 61 3.34 -1.50 2.97
CA PHE A 61 2.97 -1.37 4.38
C PHE A 61 1.82 -2.30 4.73
N GLU A 62 1.85 -2.87 5.94
CA GLU A 62 0.78 -3.72 6.46
C GLU A 62 -0.21 -2.89 7.28
N LEU A 63 -1.51 -3.08 7.02
CA LEU A 63 -2.60 -2.54 7.81
C LEU A 63 -2.93 -3.51 8.95
N THR A 64 -2.36 -3.23 10.12
CA THR A 64 -2.41 -4.13 11.29
C THR A 64 -3.78 -4.23 11.96
N ALA A 65 -4.70 -3.30 11.67
CA ALA A 65 -6.06 -3.29 12.21
C ALA A 65 -7.03 -4.25 11.47
N GLU A 66 -6.59 -4.87 10.38
CA GLU A 66 -7.45 -5.68 9.52
C GLU A 66 -7.51 -7.16 9.97
N PRO A 67 -8.67 -7.84 9.81
CA PRO A 67 -8.84 -9.23 10.26
C PRO A 67 -8.09 -10.26 9.40
N ALA A 68 -7.59 -9.87 8.22
CA ALA A 68 -6.74 -10.67 7.37
C ALA A 68 -5.56 -9.83 6.88
N PRO A 69 -4.39 -10.44 6.56
CA PRO A 69 -3.22 -9.72 6.10
C PRO A 69 -3.57 -8.79 4.93
N THR A 70 -3.46 -7.49 5.18
CA THR A 70 -3.86 -6.45 4.25
C THR A 70 -2.71 -5.48 4.09
N PHE A 71 -2.29 -5.27 2.86
CA PHE A 71 -1.15 -4.46 2.51
C PHE A 71 -1.57 -3.29 1.64
N CYS A 72 -0.87 -2.17 1.75
CA CYS A 72 -1.06 -1.01 0.91
C CYS A 72 0.25 -0.38 0.47
N TRP A 73 0.22 0.25 -0.72
CA TRP A 73 1.32 1.06 -1.23
C TRP A 73 0.80 2.09 -2.23
N LEU A 74 1.60 3.13 -2.46
CA LEU A 74 1.31 4.16 -3.45
C LEU A 74 2.03 3.86 -4.76
N VAL A 75 1.39 4.19 -5.87
CA VAL A 75 1.99 4.12 -7.20
C VAL A 75 1.73 5.38 -7.99
N GLU A 76 2.65 5.73 -8.88
CA GLU A 76 2.43 6.75 -9.91
C GLU A 76 1.57 6.21 -11.07
N GLN A 77 1.29 7.04 -12.08
CA GLN A 77 0.44 6.65 -13.23
C GLN A 77 0.99 5.45 -14.02
N SER A 78 2.32 5.25 -14.00
CA SER A 78 3.00 4.14 -14.65
C SER A 78 2.99 2.84 -13.82
N PHE A 79 2.30 2.82 -12.68
CA PHE A 79 2.29 1.73 -11.69
C PHE A 79 3.65 1.45 -11.01
N ARG A 80 4.58 2.40 -11.03
CA ARG A 80 5.81 2.30 -10.23
C ARG A 80 5.53 2.66 -8.77
N PRO A 81 6.00 1.84 -7.80
CA PRO A 81 5.92 2.14 -6.38
C PRO A 81 6.56 3.50 -6.05
N VAL A 82 5.88 4.25 -5.19
CA VAL A 82 6.34 5.54 -4.66
C VAL A 82 6.60 5.36 -3.17
N PRO A 83 7.84 5.62 -2.70
CA PRO A 83 8.14 5.60 -1.27
C PRO A 83 7.27 6.60 -0.51
N ALA A 84 6.78 6.17 0.64
CA ALA A 84 6.04 7.01 1.56
C ALA A 84 6.53 6.75 2.99
N PRO A 85 6.45 7.73 3.89
CA PRO A 85 6.78 7.50 5.29
C PRO A 85 5.82 6.48 5.93
N ASP A 86 6.33 5.61 6.80
CA ASP A 86 5.56 4.53 7.45
C ASP A 86 4.28 5.05 8.13
N HIS A 87 4.37 6.19 8.80
CA HIS A 87 3.25 6.82 9.52
C HIS A 87 2.18 7.44 8.61
N PHE A 88 2.39 7.44 7.29
CA PHE A 88 1.40 7.95 6.34
C PHE A 88 0.11 7.14 6.37
N PHE A 89 0.20 5.85 6.75
CA PHE A 89 -0.90 4.89 6.66
C PHE A 89 -1.59 4.59 8.00
N ASP A 90 -1.09 5.14 9.11
CA ASP A 90 -1.53 4.91 10.51
C ASP A 90 -3.00 5.28 10.81
N GLY A 91 -3.74 5.84 9.83
CA GLY A 91 -5.12 6.28 10.00
C GLY A 91 -6.02 5.99 8.80
N HIS A 92 -5.87 4.83 8.12
CA HIS A 92 -6.71 4.49 6.96
C HIS A 92 -8.21 4.80 7.22
N PRO A 93 -8.87 5.57 6.33
CA PRO A 93 -8.73 5.50 4.88
C PRO A 93 -7.98 6.69 4.28
N CYS A 94 -6.99 6.39 3.43
CA CYS A 94 -6.44 7.32 2.43
C CYS A 94 -7.47 7.60 1.29
N ALA A 95 -8.75 7.63 1.65
CA ALA A 95 -9.92 7.89 0.81
C ALA A 95 -10.93 8.73 1.60
N ALA A 96 -10.64 10.03 1.71
CA ALA A 96 -11.65 11.08 1.76
C ALA A 96 -11.08 12.30 1.03
#